data_AF-X1A2L5-F1
#
_entry.id   AF-X1A2L5-F1
#
_cell.length_a   1.000
_cell.length_b   1.000
_cell.length_c   1.000
_cell.angle_alpha   90.00
_cell.angle_beta   90.00
_cell.angle_gamma   90.00
#
_symmetry.space_group_name_H-M   'P 1'
#
loop_
_entity.id
_entity.type
_entity.pdbx_description
1 polymer ?
#
loop_
_entity_poly.entity_id
_entity_poly.type
_entity_poly.pdbx_seq_one_letter_code
_entity_poly.pdbx_strand_id
1 'polypeptide(L)'
;MLILNLGSGRGISHTILFIALSFIILHIAIKRKSYISLPFLIGMVTHLALDLPEVPLFFPFIEYDFLMIDDPLSYWFYKLFNDPLVYLTEIGGIVILLLILIGNKLFSVKELWDYLNRNVDFVNFKDKQKPFNL
;
A
#
# COMPACT_ATOMS: atom_id res chain seq x y z
N MET A 1 8.71 12.97 25.68
CA MET A 1 9.22 13.89 24.63
C MET A 1 10.18 13.11 23.75
N LEU A 2 9.87 12.93 22.46
CA LEU A 2 10.77 12.35 21.48
C LEU A 2 11.87 13.39 21.16
N ILE A 3 13.13 12.99 21.27
CA ILE A 3 14.36 13.81 21.38
C ILE A 3 14.60 14.83 20.24
N LEU A 4 13.77 14.84 19.19
CA LEU A 4 13.92 15.74 18.04
C LEU A 4 12.68 16.59 17.75
N ASN A 5 11.61 16.48 18.53
CA ASN A 5 10.29 17.08 18.22
C ASN A 5 9.77 16.74 16.81
N LEU A 6 10.39 15.74 16.16
CA LEU A 6 9.80 15.02 15.05
C LEU A 6 8.53 14.41 15.64
N GLY A 7 7.38 14.66 15.03
CA GLY A 7 6.09 14.18 15.52
C GLY A 7 6.05 12.67 15.73
N SER A 8 4.86 12.11 15.97
CA SER A 8 4.73 10.66 16.04
C SER A 8 5.36 9.99 14.81
N GLY A 9 5.94 8.78 14.93
CA GLY A 9 6.47 8.05 13.77
C GLY A 9 5.43 7.90 12.65
N ARG A 10 4.15 7.88 13.03
CA ARG A 10 3.01 8.03 12.13
C ARG A 10 3.03 9.36 11.37
N GLY A 11 3.14 10.50 12.05
CA GLY A 11 3.23 11.81 11.42
C GLY A 11 4.34 11.93 10.38
N ILE A 12 5.56 11.46 10.69
CA ILE A 12 6.70 11.51 9.76
C ILE A 12 6.46 10.63 8.52
N SER A 13 5.94 9.42 8.72
CA SER A 13 5.69 8.45 7.64
C SER A 13 4.58 8.85 6.69
N HIS A 14 3.70 9.77 7.10
CA HIS A 14 2.61 10.31 6.27
C HIS A 14 2.94 11.69 5.68
N THR A 15 4.22 12.02 5.52
CA THR A 15 4.65 13.24 4.82
C THR A 15 4.93 12.94 3.35
N ILE A 16 4.65 13.90 2.46
CA ILE A 16 5.02 13.80 1.04
C ILE A 16 6.53 13.60 0.88
N LEU A 17 7.32 14.27 1.72
CA LEU A 17 8.78 14.14 1.73
C LEU A 17 9.21 12.71 2.05
N PHE A 18 8.62 12.08 3.06
CA PHE A 18 8.93 10.70 3.42
C PHE A 18 8.56 9.72 2.30
N ILE A 19 7.39 9.88 1.68
CA ILE A 19 6.98 9.02 0.55
C ILE A 19 7.94 9.18 -0.63
N ALA A 20 8.31 10.42 -0.99
CA ALA A 20 9.24 10.68 -2.07
C ALA A 20 10.62 10.05 -1.78
N LEU A 21 11.16 10.26 -0.58
CA LEU A 21 12.46 9.70 -0.19
C LEU A 21 12.45 8.18 -0.14
N SER A 22 11.45 7.57 0.49
CA SER A 22 11.32 6.11 0.57
C SER A 22 11.16 5.48 -0.82
N PHE A 23 10.37 6.08 -1.71
CA PHE A 23 10.28 5.66 -3.10
C PHE A 23 11.63 5.77 -3.83
N ILE A 24 12.34 6.90 -3.73
CA ILE A 24 13.63 7.10 -4.39
C ILE A 24 14.66 6.08 -3.89
N ILE A 25 14.76 5.90 -2.56
CA ILE A 25 15.67 4.94 -1.94
C ILE A 25 15.34 3.53 -2.42
N LEU A 26 14.06 3.13 -2.36
CA LEU A 26 13.62 1.82 -2.84
C LEU A 26 13.96 1.65 -4.32
N HIS A 27 13.59 2.62 -5.16
CA HIS A 27 13.80 2.59 -6.60
C HIS A 27 15.28 2.43 -6.96
N ILE A 28 16.18 3.12 -6.26
CA ILE A 28 17.63 2.95 -6.45
C ILE A 28 18.10 1.58 -5.93
N ALA A 29 17.68 1.16 -4.73
CA ALA A 29 18.11 -0.09 -4.11
C ALA A 29 17.76 -1.32 -4.95
N ILE A 30 16.59 -1.31 -5.59
CA ILE A 30 16.16 -2.38 -6.50
C ILE A 30 16.68 -2.21 -7.93
N LYS A 31 17.68 -1.36 -8.16
CA LYS A 31 18.28 -1.10 -9.48
C LYS A 31 17.25 -0.61 -10.52
N ARG A 32 16.37 0.31 -10.11
CA ARG A 32 15.37 0.98 -10.96
C ARG A 32 14.31 0.04 -11.55
N LYS A 33 14.05 -1.09 -10.89
CA LYS A 33 12.94 -2.00 -11.24
C LYS A 33 11.59 -1.33 -10.99
N SER A 34 11.06 -0.63 -11.99
CA SER A 34 9.79 0.11 -11.90
C SER A 34 8.59 -0.76 -11.53
N TYR A 35 8.60 -2.04 -11.90
CA TYR A 35 7.51 -2.97 -11.57
C TYR A 35 7.37 -3.30 -10.07
N ILE A 36 8.35 -2.95 -9.23
CA ILE A 36 8.25 -3.06 -7.76
C ILE A 36 8.05 -1.67 -7.15
N SER A 37 8.85 -0.70 -7.59
CA SER A 37 8.83 0.65 -7.02
C SER A 37 7.58 1.47 -7.37
N LEU A 38 6.99 1.30 -8.56
CA LEU A 38 5.74 1.99 -8.91
C LEU A 38 4.53 1.46 -8.13
N PRO A 39 4.29 0.13 -8.00
CA PRO A 39 3.24 -0.36 -7.11
C PRO A 39 3.42 0.11 -5.66
N PHE A 40 4.66 0.15 -5.16
CA PHE A 40 4.95 0.72 -3.85
C PHE A 40 4.52 2.19 -3.75
N LEU A 41 4.91 3.04 -4.71
CA LEU A 41 4.53 4.45 -4.72
C LEU A 41 3.00 4.63 -4.80
N ILE A 42 2.34 3.90 -5.69
CA ILE A 42 0.88 3.93 -5.84
C ILE A 42 0.21 3.53 -4.52
N GLY A 43 0.71 2.48 -3.85
CA GLY A 43 0.20 2.06 -2.55
C GLY A 43 0.35 3.15 -1.50
N MET A 44 1.53 3.77 -1.40
CA MET A 44 1.80 4.86 -0.44
C MET A 44 0.93 6.09 -0.70
N VAL A 45 0.77 6.51 -1.96
CA VAL A 45 -0.08 7.65 -2.34
C VAL A 45 -1.55 7.34 -2.05
N THR A 46 -2.02 6.13 -2.37
CA THR A 46 -3.39 5.72 -2.09
C THR A 46 -3.66 5.68 -0.59
N HIS A 47 -2.73 5.12 0.20
CA HIS A 47 -2.82 5.11 1.65
C HIS A 47 -2.93 6.53 2.23
N LEU A 48 -2.09 7.44 1.75
CA LEU A 48 -2.09 8.83 2.18
C LEU A 48 -3.36 9.59 1.75
N ALA A 49 -3.92 9.28 0.57
CA ALA A 49 -5.18 9.85 0.12
C ALA A 49 -6.38 9.38 0.94
N LEU A 50 -6.39 8.12 1.38
CA LEU A 50 -7.44 7.56 2.23
C LEU A 50 -7.44 8.16 3.64
N ASP A 51 -6.29 8.60 4.12
CA ASP A 51 -6.16 9.21 5.45
C ASP A 51 -6.36 10.75 5.43
N LEU A 52 -6.66 11.37 4.29
CA LEU A 52 -7.01 12.80 4.23
C LEU A 52 -8.37 13.08 4.90
N PRO A 53 -8.54 14.21 5.61
CA PRO A 53 -7.59 15.34 5.76
C PRO A 53 -6.66 15.22 6.98
N GLU A 54 -6.69 14.12 7.72
CA GLU A 54 -6.04 13.96 9.03
C GLU A 54 -4.51 13.80 8.93
N VAL A 55 -3.95 13.73 7.71
CA VAL A 55 -2.54 13.51 7.43
C VAL A 55 -1.72 14.80 7.36
N PRO A 56 -0.55 14.86 8.04
CA PRO A 56 0.34 16.02 7.99
C PRO A 56 1.23 16.04 6.74
N LEU A 57 0.63 16.23 5.55
CA LEU A 57 1.32 16.15 4.25
C LEU A 57 2.65 16.91 4.19
N PHE A 58 2.68 18.10 4.80
CA PHE A 58 3.80 19.04 4.73
C PHE A 58 4.55 19.20 6.05
N PHE A 59 4.34 18.33 7.05
CA PHE A 59 5.16 18.38 8.27
C PHE A 59 6.64 18.13 7.95
N PRO A 60 7.61 18.82 8.59
CA PRO A 60 7.45 19.81 9.67
C PRO A 60 7.32 21.27 9.19
N PHE A 61 7.11 21.53 7.89
CA PHE A 61 7.01 22.89 7.35
C PHE A 61 5.67 23.58 7.68
N ILE A 62 4.63 22.79 7.94
CA ILE A 62 3.32 23.25 8.42
C ILE A 62 3.02 22.54 9.74
N GLU A 63 2.53 23.27 10.74
CA GLU A 63 2.09 22.72 12.02
C GLU A 63 0.71 22.05 11.86
N TYR A 64 0.57 20.86 12.47
CA TYR A 64 -0.67 20.09 12.47
C TYR A 64 -1.03 19.74 13.90
N ASP A 65 -2.31 19.84 14.22
CA ASP A 65 -2.84 19.36 15.49
C ASP A 65 -2.95 17.84 15.44
N PHE A 66 -2.01 17.17 16.10
CA PHE A 66 -2.07 15.72 16.24
C PHE A 66 -3.08 15.34 17.31
N LEU A 67 -4.16 14.68 16.90
CA LEU A 67 -5.06 13.98 17.83
C LEU A 67 -4.30 12.84 18.51
N MET A 68 -3.95 13.05 19.77
CA MET A 68 -3.46 11.98 20.64
C MET A 68 -4.66 11.15 21.08
N ILE A 69 -4.71 9.90 20.63
CA ILE A 69 -5.78 8.96 20.98
C ILE A 69 -5.32 8.21 22.23
N ASP A 70 -6.04 8.39 23.34
CA ASP A 70 -5.71 7.79 24.63
C ASP A 70 -5.93 6.27 24.64
N ASP A 71 -7.00 5.78 24.00
CA ASP A 71 -7.29 4.35 23.82
C ASP A 71 -7.38 4.00 22.32
N PRO A 72 -6.26 3.60 21.70
CA PRO A 72 -6.22 3.34 20.27
C PRO A 72 -7.02 2.10 19.86
N LEU A 73 -7.12 1.07 20.71
CA LEU A 73 -7.81 -0.17 20.36
C LEU A 73 -9.31 0.06 20.22
N SER A 74 -9.92 0.72 21.20
CA SER A 74 -11.36 1.05 21.16
C SER A 74 -11.69 1.97 19.98
N TYR A 75 -10.83 2.94 19.70
CA TYR A 75 -10.98 3.83 18.55
C TYR A 75 -10.91 3.05 17.21
N TRP A 76 -9.97 2.10 17.06
CA TRP A 76 -9.86 1.30 15.85
C TRP A 76 -11.07 0.41 15.61
N PHE A 77 -11.58 -0.27 16.65
CA PHE A 77 -12.81 -1.04 16.52
C PHE A 77 -14.00 -0.14 16.17
N TYR A 78 -14.11 1.03 16.80
CA TYR A 78 -15.15 1.98 16.46
C TYR A 78 -15.07 2.42 14.99
N LYS A 79 -13.90 2.84 14.50
CA LYS A 79 -13.68 3.19 13.09
C LYS A 79 -13.99 2.02 12.16
N LEU A 80 -13.52 0.82 12.47
CA LEU A 80 -13.76 -0.38 11.67
C LEU A 80 -15.25 -0.69 11.50
N PHE A 81 -16.07 -0.47 12.53
CA PHE A 81 -17.50 -0.79 12.49
C PHE A 81 -18.42 0.39 12.16
N ASN A 82 -17.92 1.63 12.10
CA ASN A 82 -18.75 2.82 11.96
C ASN A 82 -18.32 3.77 10.83
N ASP A 83 -17.19 3.50 10.16
CA ASP A 83 -16.72 4.32 9.04
C ASP A 83 -16.94 3.63 7.68
N PRO A 84 -17.89 4.11 6.85
CA PRO A 84 -18.18 3.52 5.54
C PRO A 84 -16.99 3.50 4.58
N LEU A 85 -16.05 4.45 4.70
CA LEU A 85 -14.85 4.48 3.85
C LEU A 85 -13.94 3.30 4.15
N VAL A 86 -13.82 2.90 5.42
CA VAL A 86 -13.06 1.72 5.83
C VAL A 86 -13.63 0.46 5.18
N TYR A 87 -14.95 0.33 5.11
CA TYR A 87 -15.55 -0.82 4.42
C TYR A 87 -15.20 -0.87 2.93
N LEU A 88 -15.20 0.26 2.24
CA LEU A 88 -14.88 0.31 0.81
C LEU A 88 -13.44 -0.11 0.54
N THR A 89 -12.49 0.34 1.37
CA THR A 89 -11.08 0.01 1.21
C THR A 89 -10.80 -1.46 1.55
N GLU A 90 -11.41 -1.98 2.62
CA GLU A 90 -11.30 -3.38 3.03
C GLU A 90 -11.90 -4.34 1.99
N ILE A 91 -13.14 -4.06 1.53
CA ILE A 91 -13.79 -4.86 0.48
C ILE A 91 -12.99 -4.78 -0.81
N GLY A 92 -12.52 -3.59 -1.19
CA GLY A 92 -11.66 -3.41 -2.36
C GLY A 92 -10.38 -4.25 -2.28
N GLY A 93 -9.72 -4.26 -1.13
CA GLY A 93 -8.54 -5.07 -0.86
C GLY A 93 -8.82 -6.56 -1.01
N ILE A 94 -9.91 -7.06 -0.42
CA ILE A 94 -10.33 -8.47 -0.54
C ILE A 94 -10.63 -8.82 -1.99
N VAL A 95 -11.36 -7.98 -2.72
CA VAL A 95 -11.70 -8.22 -4.14
C VAL A 95 -10.44 -8.28 -4.99
N ILE A 96 -9.50 -7.35 -4.82
CA ILE A 96 -8.23 -7.35 -5.56
C ILE A 96 -7.42 -8.61 -5.24
N LEU A 97 -7.34 -9.00 -3.96
CA LEU A 97 -6.65 -10.21 -3.55
C LEU A 97 -7.29 -11.45 -4.20
N LEU A 98 -8.62 -11.56 -4.19
CA LEU A 98 -9.34 -12.64 -4.86
C LEU A 98 -9.08 -12.66 -6.37
N LEU A 99 -9.05 -11.50 -7.03
CA LEU A 99 -8.72 -11.39 -8.46
C LEU A 99 -7.29 -11.89 -8.75
N ILE A 100 -6.32 -11.58 -7.88
CA ILE A 100 -4.95 -12.08 -8.02
C ILE A 100 -4.91 -13.59 -7.82
N LEU A 101 -5.54 -14.10 -6.76
CA LEU A 101 -5.56 -15.53 -6.44
C LEU A 101 -6.23 -16.36 -7.55
N ILE A 102 -7.44 -15.96 -7.97
CA ILE A 102 -8.21 -16.66 -8.99
C ILE A 102 -7.55 -16.50 -10.37
N GLY A 103 -7.13 -15.29 -10.72
CA GLY A 103 -6.53 -14.97 -12.02
C GLY A 103 -5.21 -15.70 -12.27
N ASN A 104 -4.43 -15.96 -11.21
CA ASN A 104 -3.16 -16.69 -11.28
C ASN A 104 -3.27 -18.16 -10.81
N LYS A 105 -4.49 -18.62 -10.44
CA LYS A 105 -4.75 -19.97 -9.91
C LYS A 105 -3.87 -20.32 -8.70
N LEU A 106 -3.76 -19.41 -7.74
CA LEU A 106 -2.93 -19.54 -6.54
C LEU A 106 -3.74 -20.13 -5.40
N PHE A 107 -4.13 -21.41 -5.52
CA PHE A 107 -4.99 -22.07 -4.53
C PHE A 107 -4.21 -22.90 -3.52
N SER A 108 -2.91 -23.12 -3.77
CA SER A 108 -2.02 -23.83 -2.87
C SER A 108 -0.83 -22.98 -2.42
N VAL A 109 -0.30 -23.31 -1.23
CA VAL A 109 0.90 -22.66 -0.67
C VAL A 109 2.10 -22.79 -1.62
N LYS A 110 2.21 -23.91 -2.33
CA LYS A 110 3.25 -24.15 -3.33
C LYS A 110 3.13 -23.17 -4.50
N GLU A 111 1.93 -23.00 -5.07
CA GLU A 111 1.71 -22.07 -6.18
C GLU A 111 1.98 -20.62 -5.77
N LEU A 112 1.61 -20.23 -4.55
CA LEU A 112 1.94 -18.93 -3.98
C LEU A 112 3.45 -18.72 -3.90
N TRP A 113 4.17 -19.70 -3.34
CA TRP A 113 5.62 -19.64 -3.21
C TRP A 113 6.31 -19.59 -4.58
N ASP A 114 5.86 -20.40 -5.52
CA ASP A 114 6.36 -20.41 -6.90
C ASP A 114 6.06 -19.08 -7.61
N TYR A 115 4.89 -18.49 -7.40
CA TYR A 115 4.51 -17.20 -7.97
C TYR A 115 5.38 -16.05 -7.44
N LEU A 116 5.66 -16.04 -6.13
CA LEU A 116 6.53 -15.04 -5.50
C LEU A 116 8.00 -15.18 -5.93
N ASN A 117 8.46 -16.41 -6.20
CA ASN A 117 9.83 -16.69 -6.58
C ASN A 117 10.08 -16.73 -8.09
N ARG A 118 9.02 -16.64 -8.92
CA ARG A 118 9.21 -16.38 -10.34
C ARG A 118 9.90 -15.03 -10.47
N ASN A 119 11.16 -15.04 -10.92
CA ASN A 119 11.74 -13.87 -11.55
C ASN A 119 10.71 -13.38 -12.58
N VAL A 120 10.35 -12.10 -12.50
CA VAL A 120 9.33 -11.49 -13.36
C VAL A 120 9.88 -11.41 -14.78
N ASP A 121 10.01 -12.56 -15.43
CA ASP A 121 10.04 -12.67 -16.88
C ASP A 121 8.59 -12.43 -17.28
N PHE A 122 8.36 -11.18 -17.67
CA PHE A 122 7.10 -10.61 -18.10
C PHE A 122 6.12 -11.66 -18.62
N VAL A 123 4.93 -11.74 -17.98
CA VAL A 123 3.76 -12.35 -18.59
C VAL A 123 3.51 -11.59 -19.89
N ASN A 124 3.99 -12.16 -20.99
CA ASN A 124 3.69 -11.69 -22.33
C ASN A 124 2.22 -12.05 -22.56
N PHE A 125 1.32 -11.08 -22.36
CA PHE A 125 -0.13 -11.27 -22.52
C PHE A 125 -0.55 -11.70 -23.94
N LYS A 126 0.41 -11.87 -24.87
CA LYS A 126 0.23 -12.46 -26.19
C LYS A 126 0.03 -13.99 -26.19
N ASP A 127 0.44 -14.72 -25.16
CA ASP A 127 0.44 -16.20 -25.23
C ASP A 127 -0.90 -16.87 -24.89
N LYS A 128 -1.98 -16.10 -24.70
CA LYS A 128 -3.35 -16.64 -24.49
C LYS A 128 -4.29 -16.52 -25.69
N GLN A 129 -3.78 -16.33 -26.90
CA GLN A 129 -4.56 -16.62 -28.12
C GLN A 129 -4.20 -18.02 -28.64
N LYS A 130 -4.72 -19.06 -27.98
CA LYS A 130 -4.91 -20.33 -28.71
C LYS A 130 -6.11 -20.13 -29.64
N PRO A 131 -5.97 -20.31 -30.96
CA PRO A 131 -7.14 -20.39 -31.82
C PRO A 131 -7.95 -21.62 -31.39
N PHE A 132 -9.24 -21.42 -31.15
CA PHE A 132 -10.20 -22.51 -31.15
C PHE A 132 -10.22 -23.07 -32.57
N ASN A 133 -9.53 -24.18 -32.80
CA ASN A 133 -9.78 -24.99 -33.96
C ASN A 133 -11.02 -25.84 -33.63
N LEU A 134 -12.15 -25.43 -34.20
CA LEU A 134 -13.35 -26.25 -34.39
C LEU A 134 -13.09 -27.30 -35.47
#